data_AF-A0A968CA29-F1
#
_entry.id   AF-A0A968CA29-F1
#
_cell.length_a   1.000
_cell.length_b   1.000
_cell.length_c   1.000
_cell.angle_alpha   90.00
_cell.angle_beta   90.00
_cell.angle_gamma   90.00
#
_symmetry.space_group_name_H-M   'P 1'
#
loop_
_entity.id
_entity.type
_entity.pdbx_description
1 polymer ?
#
loop_
_entity_poly.entity_id
_entity_poly.type
_entity_poly.pdbx_seq_one_letter_code
_entity_poly.pdbx_strand_id
1 'polypeptide(L)'
;DLLDTPNHLLTTDLSGVEALTDEQRSDLTGRSMVVRRAEVIPVECVVRGYLYGSSWREYRDGGGPTTEHLPDGLRMADRLPEPIFTPATKATSGHDENITEAETRSLLGDELYERLKRTSIDIYLTAANFAAERGVILADTKFEFGWAGDELLLIDEVLTPDSSRYWPKDQWSPGSAVPSYDKQYVRDWLDSVGWDHMPPAPTLPAEIVTETRAKYVEAYERITGKRFDDYPTQT
;
A
#
# COMPACT_ATOMS: atom_id res chain seq x y z
N ASP A 1 5.82 -0.65 17.19
CA ASP A 1 6.65 -1.82 17.53
C ASP A 1 7.42 -2.39 16.35
N LEU A 2 6.80 -2.62 15.17
CA LEU A 2 7.53 -3.13 14.00
C LEU A 2 8.37 -2.05 13.29
N LEU A 3 7.87 -0.82 13.24
CA LEU A 3 8.49 0.31 12.55
C LEU A 3 8.89 1.37 13.57
N ASP A 4 10.10 1.90 13.44
CA ASP A 4 10.64 2.99 14.29
C ASP A 4 10.41 4.39 13.67
N THR A 5 9.68 4.47 12.57
CA THR A 5 9.39 5.73 11.88
C THR A 5 8.32 6.53 12.63
N PRO A 6 8.56 7.83 12.92
CA PRO A 6 7.53 8.72 13.45
C PRO A 6 6.29 8.71 12.56
N ASN A 7 5.12 8.59 13.16
CA ASN A 7 3.85 8.52 12.44
C ASN A 7 2.77 9.40 13.06
N HIS A 8 1.66 9.59 12.35
CA HIS A 8 0.58 10.46 12.80
C HIS A 8 -0.34 9.89 13.88
N LEU A 9 -0.20 8.62 14.31
CA LEU A 9 -1.16 8.01 15.23
C LEU A 9 -1.03 8.61 16.64
N LEU A 10 -2.14 9.11 17.16
CA LEU A 10 -2.24 9.54 18.56
C LEU A 10 -2.89 8.45 19.41
N THR A 11 -4.02 7.90 18.96
CA THR A 11 -4.71 6.78 19.62
C THR A 11 -5.74 6.12 18.70
N THR A 12 -6.03 4.84 18.94
CA THR A 12 -7.21 4.14 18.39
C THR A 12 -8.37 4.06 19.40
N ASP A 13 -8.13 4.45 20.67
CA ASP A 13 -9.17 4.53 21.69
C ASP A 13 -9.95 5.84 21.53
N LEU A 14 -11.24 5.70 21.26
CA LEU A 14 -12.18 6.80 21.05
C LEU A 14 -12.88 7.24 22.35
N SER A 15 -12.57 6.62 23.50
CA SER A 15 -13.16 6.96 24.80
C SER A 15 -12.94 8.43 25.19
N GLY A 16 -11.78 8.99 24.84
CA GLY A 16 -11.42 10.39 25.09
C GLY A 16 -11.96 11.40 24.07
N VAL A 17 -12.71 10.97 23.05
CA VAL A 17 -13.26 11.88 22.03
C VAL A 17 -14.65 12.35 22.46
N GLU A 18 -14.70 13.49 23.16
CA GLU A 18 -15.93 14.06 23.75
C GLU A 18 -17.01 14.42 22.72
N ALA A 19 -16.62 14.70 21.47
CA ALA A 19 -17.55 15.06 20.39
C ALA A 19 -18.39 13.89 19.88
N LEU A 20 -18.06 12.64 20.23
CA LEU A 20 -18.78 11.45 19.80
C LEU A 20 -19.85 11.07 20.83
N THR A 21 -21.06 10.83 20.33
CA THR A 21 -22.10 10.09 21.08
C THR A 21 -21.67 8.64 21.29
N ASP A 22 -22.28 7.93 22.23
CA ASP A 22 -21.97 6.52 22.48
C ASP A 22 -22.26 5.63 21.25
N GLU A 23 -23.33 5.94 20.50
CA GLU A 23 -23.67 5.25 19.26
C GLU A 23 -22.59 5.46 18.19
N GLN A 24 -22.17 6.71 17.96
CA GLN A 24 -21.07 7.00 17.02
C GLN A 24 -19.76 6.36 17.47
N ARG A 25 -19.47 6.36 18.76
CA ARG A 25 -18.26 5.71 19.30
C ARG A 25 -18.30 4.21 18.99
N SER A 26 -19.41 3.54 19.30
CA SER A 26 -19.59 2.11 19.02
C SER A 26 -19.46 1.79 17.53
N ASP A 27 -20.00 2.64 16.66
CA ASP A 27 -19.95 2.45 15.21
C ASP A 27 -18.52 2.61 14.66
N LEU A 28 -17.74 3.57 15.19
CA LEU A 28 -16.40 3.90 14.71
C LEU A 28 -15.27 3.05 15.32
N THR A 29 -15.50 2.43 16.48
CA THR A 29 -14.51 1.60 17.18
C THR A 29 -13.97 0.48 16.27
N GLY A 30 -12.64 0.36 16.21
CA GLY A 30 -11.93 -0.62 15.37
C GLY A 30 -11.70 -0.17 13.92
N ARG A 31 -12.34 0.90 13.46
CA ARG A 31 -12.18 1.42 12.08
C ARG A 31 -11.92 2.92 12.05
N SER A 32 -11.35 3.46 13.12
CA SER A 32 -11.04 4.88 13.25
C SER A 32 -9.77 5.07 14.07
N MET A 33 -9.02 6.09 13.71
CA MET A 33 -7.77 6.49 14.33
C MET A 33 -7.85 8.00 14.62
N VAL A 34 -7.45 8.41 15.82
CA VAL A 34 -7.18 9.82 16.11
C VAL A 34 -5.74 10.08 15.73
N VAL A 35 -5.53 11.05 14.84
CA VAL A 35 -4.23 11.31 14.23
C VAL A 35 -3.83 12.78 14.36
N ARG A 36 -2.52 13.03 14.37
CA ARG A 36 -1.95 14.37 14.27
C ARG A 36 -2.17 14.89 12.85
N ARG A 37 -2.75 16.08 12.74
CA ARG A 37 -2.88 16.76 11.44
C ARG A 37 -1.49 17.06 10.88
N ALA A 38 -1.30 16.72 9.61
CA ALA A 38 -0.06 16.98 8.88
C ALA A 38 -0.38 17.62 7.51
N GLU A 39 0.52 18.45 7.02
CA GLU A 39 0.52 18.98 5.66
C GLU A 39 1.12 17.93 4.72
N VAL A 40 0.28 17.37 3.84
CA VAL A 40 0.65 16.25 2.97
C VAL A 40 1.71 16.67 1.95
N ILE A 41 2.76 15.87 1.81
CA ILE A 41 3.73 16.01 0.72
C ILE A 41 3.08 15.43 -0.55
N PRO A 42 3.03 16.17 -1.67
CA PRO A 42 2.22 15.81 -2.85
C PRO A 42 2.87 14.71 -3.73
N VAL A 43 3.47 13.70 -3.11
CA VAL A 43 4.14 12.58 -3.78
C VAL A 43 3.77 11.29 -3.07
N GLU A 44 3.27 10.33 -3.85
CA GLU A 44 3.10 8.95 -3.41
C GLU A 44 4.46 8.25 -3.40
N CYS A 45 4.89 7.79 -2.23
CA CYS A 45 6.18 7.15 -2.03
C CYS A 45 6.06 5.64 -2.23
N VAL A 46 6.07 5.20 -3.49
CA VAL A 46 5.94 3.76 -3.82
C VAL A 46 7.31 3.08 -3.80
N VAL A 47 7.39 1.93 -3.13
CA VAL A 47 8.56 1.05 -3.14
C VAL A 47 8.18 -0.31 -3.71
N ARG A 48 9.03 -0.84 -4.59
CA ARG A 48 8.80 -2.12 -5.27
C ARG A 48 10.00 -3.03 -5.06
N GLY A 49 9.77 -4.26 -4.63
CA GLY A 49 10.79 -5.31 -4.69
C GLY A 49 10.53 -6.37 -5.74
N TYR A 50 9.39 -6.29 -6.44
CA TYR A 50 9.03 -7.19 -7.53
C TYR A 50 8.46 -6.38 -8.71
N LEU A 51 8.74 -6.84 -9.93
CA LEU A 51 8.27 -6.18 -11.15
C LEU A 51 6.86 -6.64 -11.51
N TYR A 52 5.85 -5.83 -11.19
CA TYR A 52 4.45 -6.16 -11.46
C TYR A 52 3.61 -4.91 -11.79
N GLY A 53 2.34 -5.12 -12.15
CA GLY A 53 1.37 -4.03 -12.33
C GLY A 53 1.78 -3.03 -13.41
N SER A 54 1.65 -1.73 -13.10
CA SER A 54 2.00 -0.63 -14.02
C SER A 54 3.48 -0.65 -14.41
N SER A 55 4.39 -0.90 -13.47
CA SER A 55 5.83 -0.97 -13.76
C SER A 55 6.19 -2.12 -14.70
N TRP A 56 5.50 -3.27 -14.60
CA TRP A 56 5.68 -4.34 -15.59
C TRP A 56 5.22 -3.90 -16.99
N ARG A 57 4.10 -3.16 -17.09
CA ARG A 57 3.64 -2.63 -18.39
C ARG A 57 4.66 -1.66 -18.99
N GLU A 58 5.14 -0.69 -18.21
CA GLU A 58 6.20 0.23 -18.64
C GLU A 58 7.43 -0.53 -19.12
N TYR A 59 7.92 -1.50 -18.34
CA TYR A 59 9.10 -2.27 -18.68
C TYR A 59 8.92 -3.06 -19.98
N ARG A 60 7.78 -3.74 -20.14
CA ARG A 60 7.42 -4.49 -21.36
C ARG A 60 7.30 -3.58 -22.57
N ASP A 61 6.78 -2.37 -22.39
CA ASP A 61 6.48 -1.43 -23.47
C ASP A 61 7.70 -0.55 -23.87
N GLY A 62 8.89 -0.86 -23.33
CA GLY A 62 10.16 -0.25 -23.72
C GLY A 62 10.78 0.71 -22.70
N GLY A 63 10.21 0.76 -21.49
CA GLY A 63 10.68 1.60 -20.40
C GLY A 63 9.69 2.71 -20.03
N GLY A 64 9.98 3.38 -18.92
CA GLY A 64 9.14 4.42 -18.33
C GLY A 64 9.69 4.87 -16.97
N PRO A 65 9.06 5.87 -16.34
CA PRO A 65 9.57 6.51 -15.12
C PRO A 65 9.89 5.54 -13.98
N THR A 66 9.18 4.41 -13.89
CA THR A 66 9.40 3.43 -12.82
C THR A 66 10.46 2.37 -13.14
N THR A 67 11.07 2.42 -14.34
CA THR A 67 11.88 1.33 -14.88
C THR A 67 13.24 1.77 -15.44
N GLU A 68 13.59 3.07 -15.35
CA GLU A 68 14.80 3.67 -15.94
C GLU A 68 16.11 2.98 -15.54
N HIS A 69 16.13 2.30 -14.39
CA HIS A 69 17.31 1.64 -13.82
C HIS A 69 17.20 0.11 -13.77
N LEU A 70 16.16 -0.47 -14.35
CA LEU A 70 15.97 -1.92 -14.32
C LEU A 70 16.87 -2.61 -15.36
N PRO A 71 17.48 -3.75 -15.00
CA PRO A 71 18.25 -4.55 -15.96
C PRO A 71 17.35 -5.15 -17.03
N ASP A 72 17.93 -5.49 -18.19
CA ASP A 72 17.25 -6.23 -19.25
C ASP A 72 16.90 -7.67 -18.84
N GLY A 73 15.91 -8.25 -19.52
CA GLY A 73 15.56 -9.67 -19.40
C GLY A 73 14.68 -10.04 -18.20
N LEU A 74 14.14 -9.05 -17.48
CA LEU A 74 13.16 -9.30 -16.42
C LEU A 74 11.82 -9.76 -17.00
N ARG A 75 11.12 -10.58 -16.23
CA ARG A 75 9.79 -11.09 -16.49
C ARG A 75 8.81 -10.50 -15.48
N MET A 76 7.52 -10.60 -15.79
CA MET A 76 6.46 -10.29 -14.84
C MET A 76 6.67 -11.07 -13.53
N ALA A 77 6.45 -10.42 -12.39
CA ALA A 77 6.64 -10.96 -11.05
C ALA A 77 8.08 -11.39 -10.69
N ASP A 78 9.10 -11.02 -11.48
CA ASP A 78 10.49 -11.21 -11.05
C ASP A 78 10.79 -10.38 -9.79
N ARG A 79 11.58 -10.97 -8.89
CA ARG A 79 12.18 -10.24 -7.77
C ARG A 79 13.26 -9.32 -8.30
N LEU A 80 13.21 -8.04 -7.91
CA LEU A 80 14.23 -7.07 -8.27
C LEU A 80 15.53 -7.34 -7.48
N PRO A 81 16.71 -7.02 -8.06
CA PRO A 81 17.99 -7.16 -7.35
C PRO A 81 18.01 -6.38 -6.03
N GLU A 82 17.44 -5.18 -6.04
CA GLU A 82 17.25 -4.31 -4.89
C GLU A 82 15.86 -3.65 -5.00
N PRO A 83 15.21 -3.30 -3.88
CA PRO A 83 13.98 -2.53 -3.93
C PRO A 83 14.21 -1.15 -4.56
N ILE A 84 13.30 -0.74 -5.43
CA ILE A 84 13.36 0.57 -6.09
C ILE A 84 12.30 1.50 -5.53
N PHE A 85 12.63 2.80 -5.50
CA PHE A 85 11.71 3.88 -5.17
C PHE A 85 11.15 4.48 -6.46
N THR A 86 9.83 4.42 -6.64
CA THR A 86 9.16 4.82 -7.87
C THR A 86 8.03 5.80 -7.54
N PRO A 87 8.35 7.09 -7.34
CA PRO A 87 7.37 8.08 -6.92
C PRO A 87 6.27 8.31 -7.96
N ALA A 88 5.09 8.67 -7.50
CA ALA A 88 4.00 9.16 -8.34
C ALA A 88 3.47 10.50 -7.81
N THR A 89 2.98 11.35 -8.70
CA THR A 89 2.29 12.58 -8.30
C THR A 89 0.94 12.24 -7.70
N LYS A 90 0.55 12.96 -6.64
CA LYS A 90 -0.78 12.86 -6.07
C LYS A 90 -1.75 13.73 -6.87
N ALA A 91 -2.60 13.14 -7.69
CA ALA A 91 -3.54 13.89 -8.51
C ALA A 91 -4.71 14.43 -7.66
N THR A 92 -5.08 15.70 -7.83
CA THR A 92 -6.30 16.26 -7.22
C THR A 92 -7.58 15.80 -7.92
N SER A 93 -7.45 15.33 -9.16
CA SER A 93 -8.49 14.68 -9.97
C SER A 93 -7.84 13.80 -11.04
N GLY A 94 -8.35 12.59 -11.26
CA GLY A 94 -7.78 11.64 -12.22
C GLY A 94 -7.00 10.52 -11.53
N HIS A 95 -6.07 9.90 -12.26
CA HIS A 95 -5.18 8.87 -11.72
C HIS A 95 -3.82 9.47 -11.38
N ASP A 96 -3.15 8.92 -10.37
CA ASP A 96 -1.78 9.27 -10.04
C ASP A 96 -0.84 8.89 -11.20
N GLU A 97 0.08 9.81 -11.52
CA GLU A 97 1.03 9.64 -12.62
C GLU A 97 2.42 9.34 -12.07
N ASN A 98 3.03 8.24 -12.53
CA ASN A 98 4.42 7.92 -12.22
C ASN A 98 5.34 9.04 -12.73
N ILE A 99 6.25 9.50 -11.88
CA ILE A 99 7.22 10.54 -12.22
C ILE A 99 8.64 10.03 -12.01
N THR A 100 9.57 10.59 -12.78
CA THR A 100 10.99 10.24 -12.70
C THR A 100 11.62 10.74 -11.40
N GLU A 101 12.79 10.20 -11.06
CA GLU A 101 13.61 10.74 -9.97
C GLU A 101 13.92 12.23 -10.19
N ALA A 102 14.24 12.63 -11.43
CA ALA A 102 14.56 14.01 -11.77
C ALA A 102 13.38 14.96 -11.54
N GLU A 103 12.17 14.58 -11.96
CA GLU A 103 10.95 15.36 -11.75
C GLU A 103 10.61 15.47 -10.24
N THR A 104 10.76 14.37 -9.51
CA THR A 104 10.50 14.35 -8.06
C THR A 104 11.47 15.24 -7.30
N ARG A 105 12.76 15.21 -7.65
CA ARG A 105 13.77 16.12 -7.10
C ARG A 105 13.48 17.57 -7.44
N SER A 106 13.02 17.86 -8.66
CA SER A 106 12.61 19.21 -9.04
C SER A 106 11.43 19.72 -8.21
N LEU A 107 10.53 18.82 -7.77
CA LEU A 107 9.37 19.15 -6.96
C LEU A 107 9.70 19.33 -5.48
N LEU A 108 10.55 18.46 -4.92
CA LEU A 108 10.77 18.35 -3.47
C LEU A 108 12.12 18.92 -3.00
N GLY A 109 13.09 19.05 -3.91
CA GLY A 109 14.50 19.24 -3.57
C GLY A 109 15.21 17.94 -3.19
N ASP A 110 16.54 17.93 -3.34
CA ASP A 110 17.36 16.72 -3.18
C ASP A 110 17.32 16.15 -1.76
N GLU A 111 17.39 17.00 -0.75
CA GLU A 111 17.44 16.55 0.65
C GLU A 111 16.16 15.81 1.06
N LEU A 112 15.00 16.38 0.71
CA LEU A 112 13.72 15.75 1.01
C LEU A 112 13.51 14.47 0.20
N TYR A 113 13.87 14.47 -1.09
CA TYR A 113 13.82 13.28 -1.92
C TYR A 113 14.62 12.11 -1.30
N GLU A 114 15.88 12.35 -0.93
CA GLU A 114 16.73 11.32 -0.33
C GLU A 114 16.16 10.80 0.99
N ARG A 115 15.60 11.71 1.81
CA ARG A 115 14.97 11.34 3.08
C ARG A 115 13.75 10.44 2.84
N LEU A 116 12.87 10.78 1.90
CA LEU A 116 11.69 9.98 1.57
C LEU A 116 12.07 8.63 0.98
N LYS A 117 13.01 8.61 0.02
CA LYS A 117 13.53 7.38 -0.62
C LYS A 117 14.09 6.42 0.43
N ARG A 118 15.03 6.89 1.26
CA ARG A 118 15.65 6.06 2.31
C ARG A 118 14.61 5.54 3.29
N THR A 119 13.77 6.42 3.84
CA THR A 119 12.77 6.03 4.84
C THR A 119 11.77 5.02 4.28
N SER A 120 11.32 5.21 3.04
CA SER A 120 10.38 4.29 2.38
C SER A 120 11.01 2.92 2.14
N ILE A 121 12.25 2.88 1.65
CA ILE A 121 12.97 1.62 1.41
C ILE A 121 13.22 0.88 2.73
N ASP A 122 13.61 1.57 3.80
CA ASP A 122 13.84 0.97 5.12
C ASP A 122 12.56 0.35 5.70
N ILE A 123 11.43 1.06 5.62
CA ILE A 123 10.11 0.54 6.02
C ILE A 123 9.75 -0.68 5.18
N TYR A 124 9.87 -0.58 3.86
CA TYR A 124 9.57 -1.68 2.94
C TYR A 124 10.40 -2.93 3.24
N LEU A 125 11.71 -2.79 3.42
CA LEU A 125 12.60 -3.92 3.72
C LEU A 125 12.23 -4.60 5.04
N THR A 126 11.95 -3.80 6.07
CA THR A 126 11.51 -4.29 7.38
C THR A 126 10.21 -5.10 7.25
N ALA A 127 9.21 -4.51 6.59
CA ALA A 127 7.92 -5.14 6.38
C ALA A 127 7.99 -6.39 5.48
N ALA A 128 8.74 -6.33 4.39
CA ALA A 128 8.91 -7.43 3.45
C ALA A 128 9.59 -8.63 4.11
N ASN A 129 10.63 -8.40 4.92
CA ASN A 129 11.28 -9.46 5.69
C ASN A 129 10.32 -10.08 6.71
N PHE A 130 9.60 -9.23 7.46
CA PHE A 130 8.62 -9.68 8.45
C PHE A 130 7.49 -10.52 7.83
N ALA A 131 6.95 -10.11 6.68
CA ALA A 131 5.94 -10.84 5.94
C ALA A 131 6.50 -12.16 5.35
N ALA A 132 7.74 -12.14 4.85
CA ALA A 132 8.37 -13.30 4.22
C ALA A 132 8.60 -14.47 5.18
N GLU A 133 8.88 -14.18 6.46
CA GLU A 133 8.95 -15.17 7.55
C GLU A 133 7.60 -15.88 7.79
N ARG A 134 6.50 -15.25 7.38
CA ARG A 134 5.12 -15.73 7.56
C ARG A 134 4.51 -16.27 6.26
N GLY A 135 5.37 -16.55 5.26
CA GLY A 135 4.93 -17.11 3.99
C GLY A 135 4.18 -16.14 3.09
N VAL A 136 4.35 -14.83 3.29
CA VAL A 136 3.73 -13.78 2.47
C VAL A 136 4.82 -12.93 1.82
N ILE A 137 4.69 -12.65 0.52
CA ILE A 137 5.54 -11.73 -0.20
C ILE A 137 4.87 -10.36 -0.22
N LEU A 138 5.57 -9.32 0.23
CA LEU A 138 5.22 -7.93 -0.05
C LEU A 138 5.87 -7.55 -1.38
N ALA A 139 5.08 -7.39 -2.43
CA ALA A 139 5.58 -7.14 -3.78
C ALA A 139 5.94 -5.67 -3.99
N ASP A 140 5.03 -4.79 -3.57
CA ASP A 140 5.18 -3.35 -3.57
C ASP A 140 4.23 -2.73 -2.53
N THR A 141 4.50 -1.47 -2.17
CA THR A 141 3.65 -0.69 -1.26
C THR A 141 3.77 0.80 -1.54
N LYS A 142 2.71 1.54 -1.23
CA LYS A 142 2.68 3.00 -1.22
C LYS A 142 2.77 3.52 0.21
N PHE A 143 3.54 4.58 0.42
CA PHE A 143 3.51 5.39 1.63
C PHE A 143 3.14 6.83 1.31
N GLU A 144 2.57 7.53 2.29
CA GLU A 144 2.42 8.97 2.27
C GLU A 144 3.14 9.59 3.47
N PHE A 145 3.67 10.78 3.26
CA PHE A 145 4.35 11.54 4.29
C PHE A 145 3.76 12.93 4.40
N GLY A 146 3.86 13.51 5.60
CA GLY A 146 3.40 14.88 5.83
C GLY A 146 4.16 15.58 6.95
N TRP A 147 4.10 16.91 6.92
CA TRP A 147 4.73 17.78 7.91
C TRP A 147 3.76 18.14 9.02
N ALA A 148 4.15 17.92 10.28
CA ALA A 148 3.47 18.47 11.43
C ALA A 148 4.42 19.43 12.15
N GLY A 149 4.38 20.72 11.77
CA GLY A 149 5.46 21.66 12.05
C GLY A 149 6.72 21.23 11.29
N ASP A 150 7.86 21.14 11.98
CA ASP A 150 9.14 20.74 11.38
C ASP A 150 9.37 19.21 11.39
N GLU A 151 8.40 18.43 11.86
CA GLU A 151 8.51 16.98 11.96
C GLU A 151 7.87 16.28 10.76
N LEU A 152 8.68 15.48 10.06
CA LEU A 152 8.23 14.59 8.98
C LEU A 152 7.61 13.33 9.59
N LEU A 153 6.37 13.05 9.23
CA LEU A 153 5.64 11.87 9.67
C LEU A 153 5.27 10.95 8.52
N LEU A 154 5.30 9.65 8.79
CA LEU A 154 4.51 8.67 8.06
C LEU A 154 3.02 8.89 8.38
N ILE A 155 2.22 9.09 7.33
CA ILE A 155 0.78 9.34 7.44
C ILE A 155 0.01 8.31 6.60
N ASP A 156 -1.30 8.53 6.46
CA ASP A 156 -2.20 7.64 5.72
C ASP A 156 -2.23 6.21 6.30
N GLU A 157 -2.82 5.26 5.60
CA GLU A 157 -2.68 3.84 5.90
C GLU A 157 -1.31 3.29 5.49
N VAL A 158 -0.83 2.28 6.22
CA VAL A 158 0.52 1.75 6.06
C VAL A 158 0.46 0.22 5.97
N LEU A 159 0.99 -0.34 4.87
CA LEU A 159 1.19 -1.78 4.69
C LEU A 159 -0.11 -2.60 4.72
N THR A 160 -1.24 -2.00 4.34
CA THR A 160 -2.53 -2.69 4.22
C THR A 160 -2.65 -3.35 2.85
N PRO A 161 -3.59 -4.29 2.64
CA PRO A 161 -3.84 -4.82 1.29
C PRO A 161 -4.40 -3.77 0.30
N ASP A 162 -4.74 -2.57 0.76
CA ASP A 162 -5.17 -1.46 -0.11
C ASP A 162 -3.98 -0.67 -0.63
N SER A 163 -2.98 -0.41 0.22
CA SER A 163 -1.76 0.31 -0.13
C SER A 163 -0.62 -0.60 -0.58
N SER A 164 -0.77 -1.92 -0.47
CA SER A 164 0.27 -2.91 -0.79
C SER A 164 -0.25 -4.10 -1.58
N ARG A 165 0.63 -4.69 -2.40
CA ARG A 165 0.40 -5.99 -3.03
C ARG A 165 1.03 -7.09 -2.21
N TYR A 166 0.19 -7.98 -1.66
CA TYR A 166 0.63 -9.15 -0.91
C TYR A 166 0.33 -10.44 -1.68
N TRP A 167 1.33 -11.32 -1.79
CA TRP A 167 1.21 -12.62 -2.46
C TRP A 167 1.48 -13.79 -1.52
N PRO A 168 0.81 -14.93 -1.68
CA PRO A 168 1.20 -16.18 -1.05
C PRO A 168 2.56 -16.63 -1.61
N LYS A 169 3.56 -16.80 -0.73
CA LYS A 169 4.92 -17.17 -1.14
C LYS A 169 4.99 -18.54 -1.84
N ASP A 170 4.11 -19.45 -1.46
CA ASP A 170 3.98 -20.81 -2.00
C ASP A 170 3.32 -20.86 -3.39
N GLN A 171 2.70 -19.76 -3.83
CA GLN A 171 2.03 -19.65 -5.12
C GLN A 171 2.74 -18.69 -6.08
N TRP A 172 3.82 -18.04 -5.64
CA TRP A 172 4.60 -17.13 -6.46
C TRP A 172 5.59 -17.89 -7.34
N SER A 173 5.58 -17.56 -8.64
CA SER A 173 6.65 -17.93 -9.55
C SER A 173 6.91 -16.83 -10.59
N PRO A 174 8.17 -16.52 -10.90
CA PRO A 174 8.50 -15.62 -11.99
C PRO A 174 7.84 -15.96 -13.33
N GLY A 175 7.32 -14.93 -13.99
CA GLY A 175 6.63 -15.01 -15.29
C GLY A 175 5.15 -15.37 -15.20
N SER A 176 4.59 -15.56 -14.00
CA SER A 176 3.20 -15.93 -13.79
C SER A 176 2.36 -14.77 -13.23
N ALA A 177 1.07 -14.77 -13.52
CA ALA A 177 0.12 -13.98 -12.76
C ALA A 177 0.00 -14.58 -11.35
N VAL A 178 0.13 -13.74 -10.32
CA VAL A 178 0.20 -14.20 -8.93
C VAL A 178 -1.13 -13.90 -8.25
N PRO A 179 -1.74 -14.87 -7.55
CA PRO A 179 -2.89 -14.60 -6.70
C PRO A 179 -2.53 -13.52 -5.67
N SER A 180 -3.36 -12.49 -5.54
CA SER A 180 -3.13 -11.40 -4.59
C SER A 180 -4.15 -11.43 -3.46
N TYR A 181 -3.74 -11.01 -2.27
CA TYR A 181 -4.63 -10.77 -1.13
C TYR A 181 -5.36 -9.41 -1.21
N ASP A 182 -5.11 -8.63 -2.26
CA ASP A 182 -5.68 -7.30 -2.47
C ASP A 182 -6.96 -7.30 -3.33
N LYS A 183 -7.34 -6.10 -3.80
CA LYS A 183 -8.49 -5.82 -4.67
C LYS A 183 -8.53 -6.59 -5.99
N GLN A 184 -7.51 -7.40 -6.33
CA GLN A 184 -7.46 -8.16 -7.57
C GLN A 184 -8.71 -9.03 -7.79
N TYR A 185 -9.25 -9.64 -6.74
CA TYR A 185 -10.46 -10.47 -6.86
C TYR A 185 -11.70 -9.66 -7.30
N VAL A 186 -11.85 -8.44 -6.79
CA VAL A 186 -12.93 -7.53 -7.22
C VAL A 186 -12.68 -7.03 -8.65
N ARG A 187 -11.42 -6.72 -9.01
CA ARG A 187 -11.04 -6.29 -10.36
C ARG A 187 -11.33 -7.37 -11.40
N ASP A 188 -10.90 -8.60 -11.13
CA ASP A 188 -11.14 -9.74 -12.03
C ASP A 188 -12.64 -9.98 -12.24
N TRP A 189 -13.44 -9.84 -11.18
CA TRP A 189 -14.90 -9.94 -11.30
C TRP A 189 -15.49 -8.80 -12.15
N LEU A 190 -15.07 -7.56 -11.92
CA LEU A 190 -15.52 -6.39 -12.69
C LEU A 190 -15.19 -6.53 -14.19
N ASP A 191 -13.99 -7.01 -14.49
CA ASP A 191 -13.55 -7.28 -15.86
C ASP A 191 -14.37 -8.41 -16.49
N SER A 192 -14.67 -9.46 -15.72
CA SER A 192 -15.47 -10.61 -16.19
C SER A 192 -16.91 -10.25 -16.56
N VAL A 193 -17.47 -9.22 -15.93
CA VAL A 193 -18.81 -8.70 -16.25
C VAL A 193 -18.77 -7.59 -17.31
N GLY A 194 -17.59 -7.27 -17.84
CA GLY A 194 -17.41 -6.32 -18.93
C GLY A 194 -17.60 -4.86 -18.51
N TRP A 195 -17.34 -4.52 -17.24
CA TRP A 195 -17.38 -3.13 -16.80
C TRP A 195 -16.26 -2.32 -17.49
N ASP A 196 -16.61 -1.13 -17.99
CA ASP A 196 -15.71 -0.25 -18.74
C ASP A 196 -14.82 0.64 -17.85
N HIS A 197 -14.79 0.36 -16.55
CA HIS A 197 -14.15 1.16 -15.51
C HIS A 197 -14.71 2.59 -15.36
N MET A 198 -15.90 2.87 -15.92
CA MET A 198 -16.56 4.17 -15.77
C MET A 198 -17.70 4.10 -14.75
N PRO A 199 -17.84 5.11 -13.88
CA PRO A 199 -18.96 5.16 -12.94
C PRO A 199 -20.34 5.20 -13.66
N PRO A 200 -21.38 4.55 -13.10
CA PRO A 200 -21.35 3.77 -11.86
C PRO A 200 -20.85 2.33 -12.06
N ALA A 201 -20.10 1.81 -11.09
CA ALA A 201 -19.72 0.41 -11.04
C ALA A 201 -20.94 -0.49 -10.71
N PRO A 202 -20.99 -1.74 -11.22
CA PRO A 202 -22.03 -2.68 -10.86
C PRO A 202 -21.98 -3.06 -9.38
N THR A 203 -23.14 -3.43 -8.82
CA THR A 203 -23.22 -3.91 -7.42
C THR A 203 -22.52 -5.26 -7.28
N LEU A 204 -21.63 -5.38 -6.30
CA LEU A 204 -20.92 -6.63 -6.02
C LEU A 204 -21.88 -7.70 -5.48
N PRO A 205 -21.86 -8.93 -6.03
CA PRO A 205 -22.55 -10.07 -5.45
C PRO A 205 -22.03 -10.38 -4.03
N ALA A 206 -22.90 -10.93 -3.18
CA ALA A 206 -22.54 -11.27 -1.79
C ALA A 206 -21.36 -12.25 -1.69
N GLU A 207 -21.25 -13.17 -2.65
CA GLU A 207 -20.09 -14.05 -2.84
C GLU A 207 -18.79 -13.25 -2.98
N ILE A 208 -18.80 -12.25 -3.87
CA ILE A 208 -17.60 -11.45 -4.14
C ILE A 208 -17.18 -10.67 -2.90
N VAL A 209 -18.15 -10.12 -2.16
CA VAL A 209 -17.91 -9.43 -0.89
C VAL A 209 -17.31 -10.38 0.15
N THR A 210 -17.85 -11.60 0.26
CA THR A 210 -17.42 -12.61 1.24
C THR A 210 -15.99 -13.09 0.96
N GLU A 211 -15.69 -13.43 -0.29
CA GLU A 211 -14.35 -13.87 -0.71
C GLU A 211 -13.32 -12.74 -0.57
N THR A 212 -13.69 -11.51 -0.95
CA THR A 212 -12.82 -10.33 -0.72
C THR A 212 -12.52 -10.19 0.76
N ARG A 213 -13.54 -10.20 1.64
CA ARG A 213 -13.33 -10.13 3.10
C ARG A 213 -12.40 -11.24 3.59
N ALA A 214 -12.60 -12.47 3.12
CA ALA A 214 -11.78 -13.61 3.52
C ALA A 214 -10.29 -13.41 3.18
N LYS A 215 -9.98 -12.79 2.04
CA LYS A 215 -8.59 -12.47 1.65
C LYS A 215 -7.93 -11.43 2.56
N TYR A 216 -8.66 -10.39 2.94
CA TYR A 216 -8.15 -9.39 3.88
C TYR A 216 -7.92 -9.99 5.27
N VAL A 217 -8.84 -10.83 5.75
CA VAL A 217 -8.69 -11.56 7.02
C VAL A 217 -7.49 -12.50 6.94
N GLU A 218 -7.36 -13.29 5.88
CA GLU A 218 -6.24 -14.21 5.70
C GLU A 218 -4.89 -13.48 5.72
N ALA A 219 -4.78 -12.35 5.01
CA ALA A 219 -3.57 -11.52 5.02
C ALA A 219 -3.27 -10.98 6.42
N TYR A 220 -4.28 -10.41 7.11
CA TYR A 220 -4.16 -9.92 8.48
C TYR A 220 -3.67 -11.02 9.43
N GLU A 221 -4.32 -12.18 9.43
CA GLU A 221 -4.01 -13.25 10.38
C GLU A 221 -2.63 -13.87 10.10
N ARG A 222 -2.27 -14.07 8.83
CA ARG A 222 -0.93 -14.58 8.45
C ARG A 222 0.17 -13.61 8.85
N ILE A 223 0.03 -12.32 8.53
CA ILE A 223 1.07 -11.32 8.77
C ILE A 223 1.18 -10.98 10.25
N THR A 224 0.06 -10.78 10.95
CA THR A 224 0.09 -10.36 12.35
C THR A 224 0.24 -11.51 13.32
N GLY A 225 -0.13 -12.73 12.92
CA GLY A 225 -0.25 -13.88 13.82
C GLY A 225 -1.41 -13.77 14.83
N LYS A 226 -2.31 -12.79 14.66
CA LYS A 226 -3.48 -12.55 15.51
C LYS A 226 -4.74 -13.01 14.80
N ARG A 227 -5.80 -13.35 15.54
CA ARG A 227 -7.11 -13.65 14.95
C ARG A 227 -7.88 -12.36 14.72
N PHE A 228 -8.55 -12.27 13.58
CA PHE A 228 -9.34 -11.07 13.26
C PHE A 228 -10.56 -10.94 14.16
N ASP A 229 -11.17 -12.05 14.59
CA ASP A 229 -12.34 -12.05 15.47
C ASP A 229 -12.07 -11.46 16.87
N ASP A 230 -10.79 -11.38 17.28
CA ASP A 230 -10.40 -10.80 18.56
C ASP A 230 -10.28 -9.26 18.49
N TYR A 231 -10.32 -8.67 17.28
CA TYR A 231 -10.20 -7.23 17.04
C TYR A 231 -11.59 -6.55 17.08
N PRO A 232 -11.73 -5.33 17.65
CA PRO A 232 -10.70 -4.43 18.17
C PRO A 232 -10.39 -4.59 19.67
N THR A 233 -11.08 -5.51 20.33
CA THR A 233 -10.98 -5.75 21.78
C THR A 233 -9.61 -6.31 22.16
N GLN A 234 -8.70 -5.42 22.58
CA GLN A 234 -7.71 -5.85 23.57
C GLN A 234 -8.46 -6.08 24.90
N THR A 235 -8.54 -7.33 25.34
CA THR A 235 -8.68 -7.66 26.76
C THR A 235 -7.54 -7.07 27.57
#